data_AF-A0A1F8QIV4-F1
#
_entry.id   AF-A0A1F8QIV4-F1
#
_cell.length_a   1.000
_cell.length_b   1.000
_cell.length_c   1.000
_cell.angle_alpha   90.00
_cell.angle_beta   90.00
_cell.angle_gamma   90.00
#
_symmetry.space_group_name_H-M   'P 1'
#
loop_
_entity.id
_entity.type
_entity.pdbx_description
1 polymer ?
#
loop_
_entity_poly.entity_id
_entity_poly.type
_entity_poly.pdbx_seq_one_letter_code
_entity_poly.pdbx_strand_id
1 'polypeptide(L)'
;METQKSTFNRILLVVLAMLYVGTLLAFSFGVLAADPSSPPWWMTLLNALIVSIPLVLLYGSIYVLVVAWREHSRQGKVSPRLAKIIHWAPRLAAIMIIFFTSLFSLDVFEMEASPLQLLGGFIMHNIPSIIMIVLLVFAWKRPAVGFAAFIVVAALFTIFFVRDIYALPNLLLFVFPILLVAFLFYADWKWLSPLSDTQAGVVGPS
;
A
#
# COMPACT_ATOMS: atom_id res chain seq x y z
N MET A 1 27.57 15.82 -8.45
CA MET A 1 26.48 15.64 -7.47
C MET A 1 25.32 14.81 -8.04
N GLU A 2 24.92 14.99 -9.30
CA GLU A 2 23.88 14.16 -9.96
C GLU A 2 24.23 12.67 -10.08
N THR A 3 25.49 12.35 -10.35
CA THR A 3 25.97 10.95 -10.49
C THR A 3 25.75 10.14 -9.22
N GLN A 4 26.08 10.69 -8.04
CA GLN A 4 25.86 10.01 -6.75
C GLN A 4 24.38 9.87 -6.34
N LYS A 5 23.50 10.78 -6.79
CA LYS A 5 22.05 10.65 -6.58
C LYS A 5 21.51 9.46 -7.38
N SER A 6 21.91 9.37 -8.65
CA SER A 6 21.54 8.29 -9.57
C SER A 6 22.00 6.91 -9.07
N THR A 7 23.26 6.79 -8.64
CA THR A 7 23.81 5.51 -8.14
C THR A 7 23.05 4.99 -6.92
N PHE A 8 22.77 5.84 -5.92
CA PHE A 8 22.03 5.42 -4.73
C PHE A 8 20.62 4.93 -5.06
N ASN A 9 19.86 5.69 -5.86
CA ASN A 9 18.49 5.32 -6.20
C ASN A 9 18.47 3.98 -6.95
N ARG A 10 19.46 3.74 -7.83
CA ARG A 10 19.61 2.48 -8.55
C ARG A 10 19.94 1.32 -7.61
N ILE A 11 20.88 1.49 -6.68
CA ILE A 11 21.21 0.46 -5.69
C ILE A 11 20.00 0.13 -4.82
N LEU A 12 19.32 1.16 -4.30
CA LEU A 12 18.11 0.99 -3.49
C LEU A 12 17.04 0.21 -4.26
N LEU A 13 16.77 0.58 -5.52
CA LEU A 13 15.81 -0.12 -6.36
C LEU A 13 16.19 -1.59 -6.55
N VAL A 14 17.45 -1.88 -6.84
CA VAL A 14 17.96 -3.24 -7.04
C VAL A 14 17.80 -4.08 -5.76
N VAL A 15 18.17 -3.52 -4.60
CA VAL A 15 18.01 -4.20 -3.30
C VAL A 15 16.54 -4.49 -3.02
N LEU A 16 15.66 -3.51 -3.18
CA LEU A 16 14.22 -3.69 -2.94
C LEU A 16 13.60 -4.68 -3.93
N ALA A 17 14.06 -4.71 -5.18
CA ALA A 17 13.61 -5.69 -6.17
C ALA A 17 14.06 -7.11 -5.80
N MET A 18 15.30 -7.29 -5.30
CA MET A 18 15.76 -8.59 -4.80
C MET A 18 14.94 -9.05 -3.58
N LEU A 19 14.66 -8.14 -2.65
CA LEU A 19 13.81 -8.43 -1.48
C LEU A 19 12.38 -8.78 -1.90
N TYR A 20 11.81 -8.06 -2.86
CA TYR A 20 10.50 -8.36 -3.44
C TYR A 20 10.46 -9.78 -4.02
N VAL A 21 11.42 -10.13 -4.89
CA VAL A 21 11.50 -11.46 -5.51
C VAL A 21 11.69 -12.54 -4.43
N GLY A 22 12.61 -12.32 -3.49
CA GLY A 22 12.86 -13.27 -2.39
C GLY A 22 11.62 -13.52 -1.54
N THR A 23 10.90 -12.47 -1.16
CA THR A 23 9.65 -12.58 -0.39
C THR A 23 8.54 -13.25 -1.19
N LEU A 24 8.36 -12.90 -2.46
CA LEU A 24 7.38 -13.54 -3.33
C LEU A 24 7.65 -15.05 -3.49
N LEU A 25 8.92 -15.43 -3.68
CA LEU A 25 9.33 -16.83 -3.74
C LEU A 25 9.09 -17.55 -2.41
N ALA A 26 9.37 -16.90 -1.28
CA ALA A 26 9.13 -17.48 0.05
C ALA A 26 7.64 -17.77 0.29
N PHE A 27 6.74 -16.84 -0.06
CA PHE A 27 5.29 -17.07 0.01
C PHE A 27 4.85 -18.18 -0.95
N SER A 28 5.32 -18.15 -2.19
CA SER A 28 4.94 -19.14 -3.21
C SER A 28 5.39 -20.55 -2.82
N PHE A 29 6.62 -20.68 -2.31
CA PHE A 29 7.15 -21.94 -1.81
C PHE A 29 6.41 -22.41 -0.56
N GLY A 30 6.07 -21.51 0.37
CA GLY A 30 5.27 -21.85 1.55
C GLY A 30 3.92 -22.47 1.20
N VAL A 31 3.23 -21.93 0.19
CA VAL A 31 1.97 -22.50 -0.31
C VAL A 31 2.19 -23.88 -0.93
N LEU A 32 3.19 -24.02 -1.81
CA LEU A 32 3.50 -25.31 -2.46
C LEU A 32 3.93 -26.39 -1.46
N ALA A 33 4.68 -26.03 -0.43
CA ALA A 33 5.14 -26.96 0.59
C ALA A 33 4.02 -27.39 1.56
N ALA A 34 2.97 -26.57 1.69
CA ALA A 34 1.83 -26.85 2.55
C ALA A 34 0.74 -27.69 1.86
N ASP A 35 0.74 -27.77 0.52
CA ASP A 35 -0.27 -28.50 -0.26
C ASP A 35 0.29 -29.79 -0.88
N PRO A 36 -0.05 -30.98 -0.34
CA PRO A 36 0.40 -32.26 -0.88
C PRO A 36 -0.16 -32.59 -2.26
N SER A 37 -1.25 -31.94 -2.68
CA SER A 37 -1.98 -32.27 -3.90
C SER A 37 -1.30 -31.78 -5.18
N SER A 38 -0.23 -30.98 -5.06
CA SER A 38 0.53 -30.38 -6.18
C SER A 38 -0.41 -29.58 -7.11
N PRO A 39 -0.78 -28.35 -6.72
CA PRO A 39 -1.75 -27.56 -7.48
C PRO A 39 -1.25 -27.32 -8.91
N PRO A 40 -2.16 -27.16 -9.90
CA PRO A 40 -1.78 -26.80 -11.25
C PRO A 40 -0.90 -25.56 -11.28
N TRP A 41 0.14 -25.56 -12.13
CA TRP A 41 1.13 -24.47 -12.22
C TRP A 41 0.51 -23.08 -12.41
N TRP A 42 -0.63 -23.00 -13.11
CA TRP A 42 -1.30 -21.73 -13.37
C TRP A 42 -1.92 -21.12 -12.10
N MET A 43 -2.37 -21.95 -11.14
CA MET A 43 -2.87 -21.47 -9.84
C MET A 43 -1.72 -20.87 -9.03
N THR A 44 -0.54 -21.49 -9.07
CA THR A 44 0.66 -20.93 -8.45
C THR A 44 1.00 -19.57 -9.04
N LEU A 45 0.93 -19.41 -10.36
CA LEU A 45 1.15 -18.11 -11.01
C LEU A 45 0.09 -17.08 -10.63
N LEU A 46 -1.18 -17.48 -10.55
CA LEU A 46 -2.28 -16.59 -10.14
C LEU A 46 -2.10 -16.14 -8.68
N ASN A 47 -1.78 -17.05 -7.77
CA ASN A 47 -1.49 -16.73 -6.38
C ASN A 47 -0.28 -15.80 -6.26
N ALA A 48 0.78 -16.05 -7.02
CA ALA A 48 1.94 -15.17 -7.06
C ALA A 48 1.56 -13.77 -7.57
N LEU A 49 0.69 -13.66 -8.58
CA LEU A 49 0.19 -12.37 -9.09
C LEU A 49 -0.63 -11.62 -8.03
N ILE A 50 -1.51 -12.32 -7.30
CA ILE A 50 -2.32 -11.74 -6.22
C ILE A 50 -1.42 -11.25 -5.08
N VAL A 51 -0.48 -12.08 -4.62
CA VAL A 51 0.49 -11.72 -3.56
C VAL A 51 1.44 -10.60 -4.00
N SER A 52 1.70 -10.47 -5.30
CA SER A 52 2.52 -9.37 -5.82
C SER A 52 1.89 -8.00 -5.55
N ILE A 53 0.56 -7.89 -5.44
CA ILE A 53 -0.12 -6.61 -5.19
C ILE A 53 0.36 -5.96 -3.87
N PRO A 54 0.18 -6.58 -2.69
CA PRO A 54 0.64 -5.99 -1.44
C PRO A 54 2.17 -5.87 -1.36
N LEU A 55 2.93 -6.77 -2.00
CA LEU A 55 4.40 -6.69 -2.00
C LEU A 55 4.90 -5.51 -2.86
N VAL A 56 4.31 -5.24 -4.02
CA VAL A 56 4.62 -4.05 -4.81
C VAL A 56 4.28 -2.79 -4.02
N LEU A 57 3.15 -2.78 -3.31
CA LEU A 57 2.79 -1.68 -2.43
C LEU A 57 3.82 -1.49 -1.30
N LEU A 58 4.25 -2.57 -0.66
CA LEU A 58 5.24 -2.56 0.40
C LEU A 58 6.57 -1.97 -0.10
N TYR A 59 7.22 -2.62 -1.06
CA TYR A 59 8.55 -2.23 -1.52
C TYR A 59 8.54 -0.94 -2.34
N GLY A 60 7.49 -0.70 -3.12
CA GLY A 60 7.31 0.53 -3.88
C GLY A 60 7.12 1.75 -2.97
N SER A 61 6.31 1.63 -1.91
CA SER A 61 6.14 2.71 -0.93
C SER A 61 7.42 2.98 -0.16
N ILE A 62 8.17 1.94 0.25
CA ILE A 62 9.50 2.08 0.86
C ILE A 62 10.44 2.86 -0.07
N TYR A 63 10.50 2.49 -1.35
CA TYR A 63 11.34 3.19 -2.33
C TYR A 63 11.00 4.68 -2.40
N VAL A 64 9.71 5.01 -2.59
CA VAL A 64 9.24 6.39 -2.70
C VAL A 64 9.57 7.18 -1.43
N LEU A 65 9.27 6.62 -0.25
CA LEU A 65 9.51 7.27 1.04
C LEU A 65 11.00 7.50 1.29
N VAL A 66 11.85 6.52 1.04
CA VAL A 66 13.31 6.64 1.27
C VAL A 66 13.92 7.65 0.31
N VAL A 67 13.54 7.64 -0.97
CA VAL A 67 14.04 8.61 -1.95
C VAL A 67 13.56 10.03 -1.59
N ALA A 68 12.27 10.19 -1.25
CA ALA A 68 11.69 11.46 -0.85
C ALA A 68 12.31 12.01 0.44
N TRP A 69 12.45 11.17 1.47
CA TRP A 69 13.13 11.52 2.71
C TRP A 69 14.55 11.99 2.42
N ARG A 70 15.34 11.23 1.66
CA ARG A 70 16.73 11.57 1.37
C ARG A 70 16.86 12.89 0.63
N GLU A 71 15.95 13.17 -0.31
CA GLU A 71 15.95 14.43 -1.05
C GLU A 71 15.58 15.60 -0.13
N HIS A 72 14.52 15.45 0.66
CA HIS A 72 14.06 16.45 1.62
C HIS A 72 15.12 16.75 2.69
N SER A 73 15.73 15.74 3.32
CA SER A 73 16.74 15.93 4.37
C SER A 73 18.03 16.56 3.86
N ARG A 74 18.40 16.38 2.58
CA ARG A 74 19.65 16.93 2.03
C ARG A 74 19.50 18.31 1.41
N GLN A 75 18.32 18.62 0.86
CA GLN A 75 18.10 19.82 0.06
C GLN A 75 17.05 20.76 0.65
N GLY A 76 16.34 20.34 1.70
CA GLY A 76 15.21 21.06 2.30
C GLY A 76 13.98 21.16 1.38
N LYS A 77 14.06 20.67 0.14
CA LYS A 77 13.03 20.73 -0.89
C LYS A 77 12.96 19.41 -1.66
N VAL A 78 11.79 19.11 -2.21
CA VAL A 78 11.56 17.95 -3.07
C VAL A 78 11.44 18.42 -4.52
N SER A 79 12.08 17.72 -5.47
CA SER A 79 11.95 18.05 -6.89
C SER A 79 10.50 17.96 -7.39
N PRO A 80 10.10 18.77 -8.39
CA PRO A 80 8.71 18.80 -8.87
C PRO A 80 8.17 17.46 -9.35
N ARG A 81 9.02 16.61 -9.94
CA ARG A 81 8.63 15.25 -10.36
C ARG A 81 8.31 14.37 -9.17
N LEU A 82 9.17 14.39 -8.16
CA LEU A 82 8.98 13.59 -6.94
C LEU A 82 7.82 14.11 -6.10
N ALA A 83 7.58 15.44 -6.09
CA ALA A 83 6.39 16.02 -5.47
C ALA A 83 5.09 15.47 -6.08
N LYS A 84 5.00 15.36 -7.42
CA LYS A 84 3.84 14.72 -8.07
C LYS A 84 3.68 13.26 -7.66
N ILE A 85 4.79 12.52 -7.55
CA ILE A 85 4.77 11.12 -7.11
C ILE A 85 4.27 11.02 -5.66
N ILE A 86 4.81 11.81 -4.73
CA ILE A 86 4.40 11.83 -3.32
C ILE A 86 2.92 12.21 -3.19
N HIS A 87 2.42 13.09 -4.04
CA HIS A 87 1.00 13.44 -4.05
C HIS A 87 0.12 12.28 -4.53
N TRP A 88 0.46 11.59 -5.63
CA TRP A 88 -0.43 10.55 -6.17
C TRP A 88 -0.23 9.15 -5.57
N ALA A 89 0.99 8.83 -5.13
CA ALA A 89 1.35 7.53 -4.56
C ALA A 89 0.42 7.06 -3.42
N PRO A 90 0.14 7.83 -2.35
CA PRO A 90 -0.72 7.37 -1.26
C PRO A 90 -2.13 7.01 -1.73
N ARG A 91 -2.68 7.76 -2.70
CA ARG A 91 -4.04 7.54 -3.23
C ARG A 91 -4.10 6.27 -4.06
N LEU A 92 -3.16 6.10 -4.99
CA LEU A 92 -3.09 4.88 -5.79
C LEU A 92 -2.81 3.65 -4.91
N ALA A 93 -1.90 3.78 -3.95
CA ALA A 93 -1.58 2.70 -3.02
C ALA A 93 -2.77 2.33 -2.13
N ALA A 94 -3.54 3.31 -1.64
CA ALA A 94 -4.79 3.09 -0.93
C ALA A 94 -5.83 2.35 -1.80
N ILE A 95 -6.03 2.77 -3.05
CA ILE A 95 -6.96 2.10 -3.98
C ILE A 95 -6.54 0.63 -4.19
N MET A 96 -5.25 0.38 -4.41
CA MET A 96 -4.75 -0.97 -4.64
C MET A 96 -4.90 -1.86 -3.40
N ILE A 97 -4.64 -1.36 -2.17
CA ILE A 97 -4.83 -2.17 -0.96
C ILE A 97 -6.31 -2.42 -0.64
N ILE A 98 -7.18 -1.44 -0.94
CA ILE A 98 -8.64 -1.62 -0.86
C ILE A 98 -9.08 -2.71 -1.81
N PHE A 99 -8.64 -2.65 -3.08
CA PHE A 99 -8.95 -3.65 -4.08
C PHE A 99 -8.45 -5.03 -3.65
N PHE A 100 -7.19 -5.15 -3.24
CA PHE A 100 -6.61 -6.39 -2.72
C PHE A 100 -7.44 -6.96 -1.56
N THR A 101 -7.82 -6.12 -0.60
CA THR A 101 -8.64 -6.54 0.56
C THR A 101 -10.02 -7.03 0.12
N SER A 102 -10.63 -6.39 -0.88
CA SER A 102 -11.93 -6.84 -1.43
C SER A 102 -11.84 -8.17 -2.18
N LEU A 103 -10.68 -8.60 -2.66
CA LEU A 103 -10.56 -9.92 -3.32
C LEU A 103 -10.91 -11.07 -2.36
N PHE A 104 -10.62 -10.90 -1.07
CA PHE A 104 -10.93 -11.92 -0.06
C PHE A 104 -12.43 -12.13 0.11
N SER A 105 -13.28 -11.14 -0.17
CA SER A 105 -14.73 -11.29 -0.05
C SER A 105 -15.35 -12.20 -1.10
N LEU A 106 -14.60 -12.57 -2.14
CA LEU A 106 -15.07 -13.45 -3.20
C LEU A 106 -15.20 -14.90 -2.73
N ASP A 107 -14.56 -15.25 -1.61
CA ASP A 107 -14.65 -16.55 -0.95
C ASP A 107 -16.10 -16.97 -0.62
N VAL A 108 -16.96 -15.99 -0.35
CA VAL A 108 -18.37 -16.20 -0.03
C VAL A 108 -19.12 -16.96 -1.14
N PHE A 109 -18.70 -16.79 -2.40
CA PHE A 109 -19.35 -17.41 -3.56
C PHE A 109 -19.04 -18.89 -3.72
N GLU A 110 -18.10 -19.43 -2.94
CA GLU A 110 -17.83 -20.87 -2.89
C GLU A 110 -18.80 -21.61 -1.94
N MET A 111 -19.60 -20.88 -1.15
CA MET A 111 -20.55 -21.48 -0.22
C MET A 111 -21.86 -21.89 -0.90
N GLU A 112 -22.41 -23.03 -0.49
CA GLU A 112 -23.75 -23.47 -0.88
C GLU A 112 -24.82 -22.68 -0.10
N ALA A 113 -25.21 -21.52 -0.63
CA ALA A 113 -26.20 -20.64 -0.01
C ALA A 113 -27.15 -20.01 -1.04
N SER A 114 -28.28 -19.51 -0.57
CA SER A 114 -29.21 -18.77 -1.44
C SER A 114 -28.60 -17.45 -1.94
N PRO A 115 -29.03 -16.92 -3.11
CA PRO A 115 -28.45 -15.68 -3.66
C PRO A 115 -28.48 -14.49 -2.69
N LEU A 116 -29.51 -14.37 -1.85
CA LEU A 116 -29.62 -13.29 -0.86
C LEU A 116 -28.62 -13.45 0.28
N GLN A 117 -28.34 -14.68 0.71
CA GLN A 117 -27.32 -14.98 1.72
C GLN A 117 -25.92 -14.71 1.18
N LEU A 118 -25.63 -15.09 -0.08
CA LEU A 118 -24.37 -14.78 -0.76
C LEU A 118 -24.14 -13.27 -0.86
N LEU A 119 -25.16 -12.50 -1.27
CA LEU A 119 -25.09 -11.04 -1.33
C LEU A 119 -24.83 -10.42 0.05
N GLY A 120 -25.52 -10.90 1.08
CA GLY A 120 -25.32 -10.45 2.46
C GLY A 120 -23.90 -10.73 2.95
N GLY A 121 -23.40 -11.95 2.74
CA GLY A 121 -22.02 -12.35 3.08
C GLY A 121 -20.97 -11.52 2.34
N PHE A 122 -21.16 -11.29 1.03
CA PHE A 122 -20.27 -10.47 0.21
C PHE A 122 -20.15 -9.03 0.75
N ILE A 123 -21.27 -8.41 1.14
CA ILE A 123 -21.28 -7.07 1.73
C ILE A 123 -20.58 -7.08 3.09
N MET A 124 -20.85 -8.08 3.94
CA MET A 124 -20.23 -8.20 5.26
C MET A 124 -18.71 -8.38 5.17
N HIS A 125 -18.22 -9.24 4.28
CA HIS A 125 -16.78 -9.43 4.04
C HIS A 125 -16.11 -8.17 3.46
N ASN A 126 -16.86 -7.31 2.76
CA ASN A 126 -16.35 -6.04 2.24
C ASN A 126 -16.40 -4.87 3.21
N ILE A 127 -16.92 -5.03 4.45
CA ILE A 127 -16.94 -3.94 5.45
C ILE A 127 -15.57 -3.27 5.62
N PRO A 128 -14.43 -4.01 5.76
CA PRO A 128 -13.11 -3.40 5.86
C PRO A 128 -12.76 -2.51 4.64
N SER A 129 -13.02 -3.00 3.43
CA SER A 129 -12.78 -2.28 2.18
C SER A 129 -13.67 -1.04 2.05
N ILE A 130 -14.95 -1.14 2.40
CA ILE A 130 -15.90 -0.02 2.39
C ILE A 130 -15.46 1.09 3.36
N ILE A 131 -15.05 0.72 4.58
CA ILE A 131 -14.51 1.69 5.55
C ILE A 131 -13.29 2.40 4.97
N MET A 132 -12.33 1.66 4.39
CA MET A 132 -11.14 2.25 3.78
C MET A 132 -11.48 3.16 2.59
N ILE A 133 -12.51 2.85 1.79
CA ILE A 133 -12.99 3.72 0.71
C ILE A 133 -13.49 5.05 1.29
N VAL A 134 -14.34 5.02 2.31
CA VAL A 134 -14.85 6.23 2.97
C VAL A 134 -13.71 7.07 3.53
N LEU A 135 -12.74 6.44 4.20
CA LEU A 135 -11.55 7.12 4.72
C LEU A 135 -10.71 7.75 3.60
N LEU A 136 -10.52 7.04 2.48
CA LEU A 136 -9.81 7.56 1.31
C LEU A 136 -10.51 8.77 0.69
N VAL A 137 -11.85 8.76 0.61
CA VAL A 137 -12.63 9.91 0.11
C VAL A 137 -12.37 11.15 0.97
N PHE A 138 -12.37 11.02 2.30
CA PHE A 138 -12.04 12.13 3.20
C PHE A 138 -10.56 12.55 3.12
N ALA A 139 -9.66 11.58 2.97
CA ALA A 139 -8.23 11.82 2.83
C ALA A 139 -7.84 12.48 1.50
N TRP A 140 -8.69 12.37 0.46
CA TRP A 140 -8.36 12.72 -0.93
C TRP A 140 -7.76 14.12 -1.09
N LYS A 141 -8.35 15.11 -0.40
CA LYS A 141 -7.86 16.50 -0.35
C LYS A 141 -7.26 16.89 1.00
N ARG A 142 -7.24 15.99 1.98
CA ARG A 142 -6.76 16.24 3.35
C ARG A 142 -5.74 15.17 3.76
N PRO A 143 -4.47 15.31 3.34
CA PRO A 143 -3.46 14.27 3.57
C PRO A 143 -3.22 13.95 5.04
N ALA A 144 -3.37 14.94 5.94
CA ALA A 144 -3.30 14.73 7.39
C ALA A 144 -4.37 13.75 7.90
N VAL A 145 -5.60 13.83 7.35
CA VAL A 145 -6.68 12.89 7.66
C VAL A 145 -6.32 11.49 7.15
N GLY A 146 -5.75 11.40 5.94
CA GLY A 146 -5.26 10.14 5.37
C GLY A 146 -4.20 9.46 6.25
N PHE A 147 -3.22 10.22 6.74
CA PHE A 147 -2.21 9.69 7.65
C PHE A 147 -2.85 9.12 8.92
N ALA A 148 -3.65 9.92 9.63
CA ALA A 148 -4.28 9.47 10.87
C ALA A 148 -5.22 8.27 10.65
N ALA A 149 -6.04 8.31 9.60
CA ALA A 149 -7.00 7.27 9.26
C ALA A 149 -6.30 5.93 8.96
N PHE A 150 -5.29 5.93 8.09
CA PHE A 150 -4.62 4.68 7.71
C PHE A 150 -3.71 4.13 8.83
N ILE A 151 -3.23 4.96 9.78
CA ILE A 151 -2.63 4.46 11.03
C ILE A 151 -3.66 3.66 11.84
N VAL A 152 -4.86 4.21 12.02
CA VAL A 152 -5.94 3.51 12.75
C VAL A 152 -6.30 2.22 12.03
N VAL A 153 -6.44 2.22 10.71
CA VAL A 153 -6.71 1.00 9.92
C VAL A 153 -5.61 -0.03 10.11
N ALA A 154 -4.32 0.35 10.04
CA ALA A 154 -3.21 -0.59 10.26
C ALA A 154 -3.25 -1.20 11.67
N ALA A 155 -3.56 -0.39 12.69
CA ALA A 155 -3.72 -0.87 14.06
C ALA A 155 -4.90 -1.84 14.20
N LEU A 156 -6.06 -1.53 13.63
CA LEU A 156 -7.22 -2.42 13.64
C LEU A 156 -6.90 -3.72 12.90
N PHE A 157 -6.24 -3.67 11.74
CA PHE A 157 -5.82 -4.87 11.02
C PHE A 157 -4.86 -5.73 11.84
N THR A 158 -3.93 -5.11 12.55
CA THR A 158 -3.04 -5.82 13.47
C THR A 158 -3.85 -6.52 14.57
N ILE A 159 -4.73 -5.77 15.24
CA ILE A 159 -5.54 -6.28 16.34
C ILE A 159 -6.39 -7.45 15.86
N PHE A 160 -7.12 -7.32 14.74
CA PHE A 160 -8.09 -8.33 14.33
C PHE A 160 -7.47 -9.52 13.58
N PHE A 161 -6.41 -9.31 12.79
CA PHE A 161 -5.88 -10.32 11.87
C PHE A 161 -4.50 -10.87 12.25
N VAL A 162 -3.88 -10.39 13.34
CA VAL A 162 -2.58 -10.90 13.83
C VAL A 162 -2.73 -11.35 15.28
N ARG A 163 -3.33 -12.53 15.45
CA ARG A 163 -3.69 -13.08 16.78
C ARG A 163 -2.70 -14.09 17.32
N ASP A 164 -1.86 -14.67 16.47
CA ASP A 164 -0.89 -15.71 16.81
C ASP A 164 0.32 -15.69 15.86
N ILE A 165 1.25 -16.63 16.05
CA ILE A 165 2.48 -16.74 15.26
C ILE A 165 2.25 -17.17 13.81
N TYR A 166 1.18 -17.92 13.53
CA TYR A 166 0.83 -18.36 12.18
C TYR A 166 0.21 -17.23 11.37
N ALA A 167 -0.35 -16.22 12.04
CA ALA A 167 -0.89 -15.01 11.43
C ALA A 167 0.17 -13.93 11.14
N LEU A 168 1.44 -14.14 11.49
CA LEU A 168 2.52 -13.17 11.19
C LEU A 168 2.66 -12.77 9.71
N PRO A 169 2.41 -13.64 8.70
CA PRO A 169 2.43 -13.22 7.30
C PRO A 169 1.45 -12.09 6.99
N ASN A 170 0.36 -11.95 7.75
CA ASN A 170 -0.61 -10.85 7.59
C ASN A 170 0.02 -9.48 7.88
N LEU A 171 1.12 -9.42 8.66
CA LEU A 171 1.86 -8.19 8.84
C LEU A 171 2.45 -7.70 7.52
N LEU A 172 3.06 -8.59 6.74
CA LEU A 172 3.68 -8.24 5.45
C LEU A 172 2.65 -7.98 4.36
N LEU A 173 1.54 -8.71 4.35
CA LEU A 173 0.54 -8.62 3.28
C LEU A 173 -0.49 -7.52 3.50
N PHE A 174 -0.77 -7.12 4.75
CA PHE A 174 -1.79 -6.12 5.06
C PHE A 174 -1.23 -4.97 5.89
N VAL A 175 -0.73 -5.26 7.09
CA VAL A 175 -0.42 -4.20 8.08
C VAL A 175 0.66 -3.25 7.58
N PHE A 176 1.81 -3.76 7.12
CA PHE A 176 2.91 -2.93 6.65
C PHE A 176 2.57 -2.16 5.37
N PRO A 177 1.93 -2.75 4.34
CA PRO A 177 1.41 -1.97 3.22
C PRO A 177 0.48 -0.83 3.64
N ILE A 178 -0.51 -1.08 4.50
CA ILE A 178 -1.45 -0.06 5.01
C ILE A 178 -0.70 1.03 5.79
N LEU A 179 0.27 0.63 6.63
CA LEU A 179 1.09 1.54 7.40
C LEU A 179 1.95 2.44 6.49
N LEU A 180 2.51 1.90 5.43
CA LEU A 180 3.27 2.67 4.44
C LEU A 180 2.37 3.61 3.63
N VAL A 181 1.14 3.23 3.32
CA VAL A 181 0.13 4.15 2.76
C VAL A 181 -0.08 5.35 3.70
N ALA A 182 -0.18 5.10 5.01
CA ALA A 182 -0.26 6.18 5.99
C ALA A 182 0.98 7.10 5.91
N PHE A 183 2.18 6.53 5.88
CA PHE A 183 3.41 7.33 5.77
C PHE A 183 3.55 8.07 4.44
N LEU A 184 3.02 7.55 3.33
CA LEU A 184 2.92 8.28 2.07
C LEU A 184 1.99 9.49 2.20
N PHE A 185 0.86 9.36 2.90
CA PHE A 185 0.00 10.51 3.23
C PHE A 185 0.70 11.52 4.15
N TYR A 186 1.52 11.04 5.09
CA TYR A 186 2.36 11.92 5.91
C TYR A 186 3.37 12.70 5.06
N ALA A 187 4.01 12.05 4.09
CA ALA A 187 4.93 12.69 3.16
C ALA A 187 4.23 13.78 2.32
N ASP A 188 3.05 13.48 1.77
CA ASP A 188 2.21 14.46 1.07
C ASP A 188 1.83 15.64 1.98
N TRP A 189 1.44 15.35 3.23
CA TRP A 189 1.10 16.39 4.20
C TRP A 189 2.30 17.26 4.59
N LYS A 190 3.43 16.68 5.00
CA LYS A 190 4.52 17.47 5.62
C LYS A 190 5.52 18.01 4.63
N TRP A 191 5.78 17.33 3.53
CA TRP A 191 6.82 17.71 2.58
C TRP A 191 6.30 18.57 1.42
N LEU A 192 4.98 18.59 1.15
CA LEU A 192 4.39 19.37 0.07
C LEU A 192 3.54 20.57 0.51
N SER A 193 3.11 20.64 1.78
CA SER A 193 2.29 21.76 2.30
C SER A 193 2.91 23.17 2.26
N PRO A 194 4.20 23.41 1.94
CA PRO A 194 4.68 24.78 1.68
C PRO A 194 4.38 25.35 0.29
N LEU A 195 3.87 24.56 -0.67
CA LEU A 195 3.77 24.99 -2.08
C LEU A 195 2.43 25.65 -2.46
N SER A 196 1.37 25.50 -1.65
CA SER A 196 0.05 26.08 -1.93
C SER A 196 -0.04 27.59 -1.67
N ASP A 197 0.74 28.10 -0.73
CA ASP A 197 0.57 29.47 -0.24
C ASP A 197 1.38 30.50 -1.04
N THR A 198 2.46 30.06 -1.72
CA THR A 198 3.33 30.97 -2.48
C THR A 198 2.79 31.27 -3.89
N GLN A 199 1.97 30.41 -4.48
CA GLN A 199 1.37 30.69 -5.81
C GLN A 199 0.07 31.51 -5.73
N ALA A 200 -0.59 31.57 -4.57
CA ALA A 200 -1.78 32.39 -4.36
C ALA A 200 -1.49 33.87 -4.08
N GLY A 201 -0.23 34.22 -3.75
CA GLY A 201 0.16 35.59 -3.36
C GLY A 201 0.76 36.47 -4.47
N VAL A 202 0.93 35.98 -5.70
CA VAL A 202 1.61 36.72 -6.80
C VAL A 202 0.62 37.40 -7.75
N VAL A 203 -0.69 37.24 -7.53
CA VAL A 203 -1.73 37.93 -8.32
C VAL A 203 -2.59 38.79 -7.39
N GLY A 204 -2.00 39.86 -6.86
CA GLY A 204 -2.72 40.98 -6.26
C GLY A 204 -2.69 42.16 -7.24
N PRO A 205 -3.82 42.80 -7.58
CA PRO A 205 -3.88 43.83 -8.61
C PRO A 205 -3.13 45.09 -8.16
N SER A 206 -2.23 45.55 -9.02
CA SER A 206 -1.65 46.90 -9.04
C SER A 206 -2.69 47.95 -9.39
#